data_AF-A0A7I9XZI0-F1
#
_entry.id   AF-A0A7I9XZI0-F1
#
_cell.length_a   1.000
_cell.length_b   1.000
_cell.length_c   1.000
_cell.angle_alpha   90.00
_cell.angle_beta   90.00
_cell.angle_gamma   90.00
#
_symmetry.space_group_name_H-M   'P 1'
#
loop_
_entity.id
_entity.type
_entity.pdbx_description
1 polymer ?
#
loop_
_entity_poly.entity_id
_entity_poly.type
_entity_poly.pdbx_seq_one_letter_code
_entity_poly.pdbx_strand_id
1 'polypeptide(L)'
;MQQFAVTVSVEQALLAGSVYLTTTLADQPATPRDLATAVRKLVNVFQELTIDYLNGQGNPELEPTLRAGDDATSTIQGLCK
;
A
#
# COMPACT_ATOMS: atom_id res chain seq x y z
N MET A 1 14.97 10.13 20.13
CA MET A 1 14.46 10.98 19.03
C MET A 1 14.40 10.28 17.65
N GLN A 2 14.83 9.02 17.47
CA GLN A 2 14.84 8.38 16.14
C GLN A 2 13.54 7.68 15.72
N GLN A 3 12.79 7.06 16.66
CA GLN A 3 11.58 6.29 16.32
C GLN A 3 10.50 7.13 15.62
N PHE A 4 10.25 8.35 16.11
CA PHE A 4 9.28 9.28 15.50
C PHE A 4 9.63 9.65 14.06
N ALA A 5 10.91 9.84 13.74
CA ALA A 5 11.33 10.21 12.38
C ALA A 5 11.13 9.06 11.39
N VAL A 6 11.29 7.80 11.84
CA VAL A 6 11.07 6.62 11.01
C VAL A 6 9.57 6.46 10.71
N THR A 7 8.69 6.60 11.70
CA THR A 7 7.24 6.47 11.50
C THR A 7 6.69 7.48 10.50
N VAL A 8 7.09 8.76 10.61
CA VAL A 8 6.65 9.81 9.67
C VAL A 8 7.10 9.51 8.23
N SER A 9 8.30 8.96 8.05
CA SER A 9 8.79 8.58 6.72
C SER A 9 8.01 7.40 6.11
N VAL A 10 7.54 6.47 6.95
CA VAL A 10 6.71 5.32 6.52
C VAL A 10 5.32 5.79 6.10
N GLU A 11 4.66 6.59 6.93
CA GLU A 11 3.34 7.17 6.63
C GLU A 11 3.35 7.95 5.31
N GLN A 12 4.36 8.81 5.10
CA GLN A 12 4.50 9.58 3.87
C GLN A 12 4.76 8.70 2.65
N ALA A 13 5.56 7.65 2.79
CA ALA A 13 5.83 6.71 1.71
C ALA A 13 4.56 5.94 1.30
N LEU A 14 3.78 5.47 2.27
CA LEU A 14 2.52 4.77 2.03
C LEU A 14 1.50 5.69 1.34
N LEU A 15 1.37 6.93 1.83
CA LEU A 15 0.49 7.93 1.21
C LEU A 15 0.91 8.22 -0.23
N ALA A 16 2.18 8.56 -0.46
CA ALA A 16 2.71 8.87 -1.79
C ALA A 16 2.56 7.68 -2.75
N GLY A 17 2.85 6.47 -2.28
CA GLY A 17 2.66 5.23 -3.04
C GLY A 17 1.21 4.99 -3.43
N SER A 18 0.27 5.20 -2.50
CA SER A 18 -1.16 5.05 -2.78
C SER A 18 -1.64 6.02 -3.86
N VAL A 19 -1.25 7.29 -3.76
CA VAL A 19 -1.58 8.33 -4.75
C VAL A 19 -1.00 7.98 -6.11
N TYR A 20 0.29 7.62 -6.16
CA TYR A 20 0.96 7.27 -7.40
C TYR A 20 0.27 6.10 -8.12
N LEU A 21 -0.04 5.03 -7.40
CA LEU A 21 -0.70 3.84 -7.98
C LEU A 21 -2.12 4.15 -8.44
N THR A 22 -2.89 4.92 -7.68
CA THR A 22 -4.23 5.36 -8.08
C THR A 22 -4.19 6.20 -9.35
N THR A 23 -3.31 7.20 -9.42
CA THR A 23 -3.15 8.04 -10.61
C THR A 23 -2.72 7.21 -11.82
N THR A 24 -1.73 6.33 -11.64
CA THR A 24 -1.25 5.46 -12.72
C THR A 24 -2.36 4.56 -13.29
N LEU A 25 -3.20 3.97 -12.44
CA LEU A 25 -4.35 3.18 -12.91
C LEU A 25 -5.38 4.02 -13.66
N ALA A 26 -5.59 5.28 -13.24
CA ALA A 26 -6.52 6.18 -13.93
C ALA A 26 -6.01 6.56 -15.33
N ASP A 27 -4.70 6.76 -15.46
CA ASP A 27 -4.03 7.12 -16.71
C ASP A 27 -3.87 5.93 -17.68
N GLN A 28 -4.06 4.69 -17.20
CA GLN A 28 -3.88 3.46 -17.96
C GLN A 28 -5.20 2.67 -18.09
N PRO A 29 -6.20 3.15 -18.85
CA PRO A 29 -7.50 2.49 -18.96
C PRO A 29 -7.45 1.09 -19.60
N ALA A 30 -6.36 0.78 -20.31
CA ALA A 30 -6.11 -0.53 -20.91
C ALA A 30 -5.46 -1.55 -19.96
N THR A 31 -5.22 -1.20 -18.68
CA THR A 31 -4.68 -2.16 -17.71
C THR A 31 -5.58 -3.41 -17.62
N PRO A 32 -5.01 -4.62 -17.73
CA PRO A 32 -5.75 -5.87 -17.51
C PRO A 32 -6.54 -5.84 -16.19
N ARG A 33 -7.77 -6.37 -16.22
CA ARG A 33 -8.72 -6.22 -15.11
C ARG A 33 -8.19 -6.82 -13.80
N ASP A 34 -7.52 -7.96 -13.89
CA ASP A 34 -6.86 -8.65 -12.79
C ASP A 34 -5.74 -7.81 -12.17
N LEU A 35 -4.86 -7.25 -12.99
CA LEU A 35 -3.79 -6.36 -12.55
C LEU A 35 -4.36 -5.08 -11.91
N ALA A 36 -5.36 -4.45 -12.53
CA ALA A 36 -6.01 -3.28 -11.97
C ALA A 36 -6.68 -3.58 -10.61
N THR A 37 -7.22 -4.78 -10.44
CA THR A 37 -7.83 -5.22 -9.17
C THR A 37 -6.76 -5.44 -8.10
N ALA A 38 -5.66 -6.10 -8.45
CA ALA A 38 -4.55 -6.33 -7.53
C ALA A 38 -3.88 -5.01 -7.08
N VAL A 39 -3.67 -4.07 -8.00
CA VAL A 39 -3.13 -2.74 -7.68
C VAL A 39 -4.10 -1.93 -6.81
N ARG A 40 -5.41 -1.96 -7.07
CA ARG A 40 -6.40 -1.33 -6.18
C ARG A 40 -6.38 -1.93 -4.77
N LYS A 41 -6.20 -3.24 -4.64
CA LYS A 41 -6.04 -3.89 -3.33
C LYS A 41 -4.81 -3.36 -2.60
N LEU A 42 -3.67 -3.22 -3.28
CA LEU A 42 -2.45 -2.66 -2.68
C LEU A 42 -2.62 -1.19 -2.28
N VAL A 43 -3.30 -0.38 -3.10
CA VAL A 43 -3.67 1.01 -2.76
C VAL A 43 -4.46 1.07 -1.45
N ASN A 44 -5.48 0.23 -1.31
CA ASN A 44 -6.30 0.20 -0.10
C ASN A 44 -5.48 -0.17 1.14
N VAL A 45 -4.58 -1.15 1.02
CA VAL A 45 -3.67 -1.54 2.11
C VAL A 45 -2.76 -0.37 2.51
N PHE A 46 -2.19 0.37 1.56
CA PHE A 46 -1.35 1.52 1.87
C PHE A 46 -2.13 2.63 2.58
N GLN A 47 -3.37 2.88 2.18
CA GLN A 47 -4.23 3.87 2.83
C GLN A 47 -4.58 3.45 4.26
N GLU A 48 -4.90 2.17 4.48
CA GLU A 48 -5.20 1.60 5.80
C GLU A 48 -3.97 1.71 6.72
N LEU A 49 -2.80 1.25 6.28
CA LEU A 49 -1.55 1.37 7.04
C LEU A 49 -1.22 2.82 7.36
N THR A 50 -1.44 3.76 6.42
CA THR A 50 -1.21 5.19 6.68
C THR A 50 -2.07 5.67 7.85
N ILE A 51 -3.36 5.34 7.84
CA ILE A 51 -4.29 5.75 8.91
C ILE A 51 -3.92 5.09 10.24
N ASP A 52 -3.59 3.80 10.23
CA ASP A 52 -3.29 3.07 11.45
C ASP A 52 -1.97 3.50 12.10
N TYR A 53 -0.93 3.79 11.30
CA TYR A 53 0.30 4.41 11.80
C TYR A 53 0.03 5.80 12.41
N LEU A 54 -0.79 6.63 11.75
CA LEU A 54 -1.19 7.95 12.27
C LEU A 54 -2.00 7.84 13.58
N ASN A 55 -2.74 6.73 13.75
CA ASN A 55 -3.44 6.40 14.98
C ASN A 55 -2.52 5.84 16.08
N GLY A 56 -1.21 5.71 15.82
CA GLY A 56 -0.21 5.22 16.75
C GLY A 56 -0.24 3.72 16.96
N GLN A 57 -0.82 2.94 16.03
CA GLN A 57 -0.78 1.48 16.10
C GLN A 57 0.64 0.95 15.89
N GLY A 58 0.98 -0.10 16.63
CA GLY A 58 2.26 -0.77 16.54
C GLY A 58 2.24 -1.97 15.61
N ASN A 59 3.41 -2.57 15.38
CA ASN A 59 3.53 -3.72 14.47
C ASN A 59 2.56 -4.88 14.80
N PRO A 60 2.36 -5.32 16.06
CA PRO A 60 1.46 -6.42 16.36
C PRO A 60 0.02 -6.18 15.89
N GLU A 61 -0.46 -4.94 16.00
CA GLU A 61 -1.78 -4.53 15.54
C GLU A 61 -1.85 -4.48 14.00
N LEU A 62 -0.76 -4.09 13.35
CA LEU A 62 -0.65 -3.91 11.91
C LEU A 62 -0.30 -5.19 11.13
N GLU A 63 0.18 -6.25 11.79
CA GLU A 63 0.62 -7.50 11.14
C GLU A 63 -0.37 -8.06 10.10
N PRO A 64 -1.71 -8.09 10.35
CA PRO A 64 -2.66 -8.54 9.34
C PRO A 64 -2.63 -7.69 8.06
N THR A 65 -2.56 -6.36 8.21
CA THR A 65 -2.57 -5.39 7.11
C THR A 65 -1.23 -5.41 6.38
N LEU A 66 -0.12 -5.55 7.10
CA LEU A 66 1.22 -5.75 6.51
C LEU A 66 1.25 -7.02 5.65
N ARG A 67 0.72 -8.14 6.15
CA ARG A 67 0.64 -9.39 5.39
C ARG A 67 -0.27 -9.26 4.16
N ALA A 68 -1.38 -8.51 4.26
CA ALA A 68 -2.23 -8.23 3.11
C ALA A 68 -1.48 -7.44 2.01
N GLY A 69 -0.54 -6.57 2.40
CA GLY A 69 0.36 -5.85 1.50
C GLY A 69 1.36 -6.77 0.79
N ASP A 70 1.97 -7.70 1.53
CA ASP A 70 2.87 -8.72 0.97
C ASP A 70 2.15 -9.61 -0.05
N ASP A 71 0.93 -10.06 0.28
CA ASP A 71 0.10 -10.89 -0.58
C ASP A 71 -0.32 -10.15 -1.87
N ALA A 72 -0.70 -8.88 -1.75
CA ALA A 72 -1.06 -8.04 -2.90
C ALA A 72 0.16 -7.81 -3.81
N THR A 73 1.32 -7.54 -3.23
CA THR A 73 2.58 -7.38 -3.96
C THR A 73 2.97 -8.66 -4.70
N SER A 74 2.89 -9.81 -4.05
CA SER A 74 3.16 -11.12 -4.66
C SER A 74 2.21 -11.43 -5.81
N THR A 75 0.92 -11.06 -5.66
CA THR A 75 -0.08 -11.20 -6.72
C THR A 75 0.27 -10.35 -7.94
N ILE A 76 0.62 -9.07 -7.74
CA ILE A 76 1.03 -8.16 -8.82
C ILE A 76 2.26 -8.72 -9.55
N GLN A 77 3.27 -9.17 -8.81
CA GLN A 77 4.47 -9.77 -9.39
C GLN A 77 4.16 -11.03 -10.20
N GLY A 78 3.16 -11.82 -9.82
CA GLY A 78 2.69 -12.98 -10.57
C GLY A 78 2.03 -12.62 -11.91
N LEU A 79 1.33 -11.47 -11.96
CA LEU A 79 0.63 -10.98 -13.15
C LEU A 79 1.54 -10.25 -14.15
N CYS A 80 2.67 -9.71 -13.70
CA CYS A 80 3.62 -8.94 -14.51
C CYS A 80 4.76 -9.79 -15.12
N LYS A 81 4.56 -11.10 -15.29
CA LYS A 81 5.56 -12.03 -15.86
C LYS A 81 5.46 -12.16 -17.37
#